data_AF-A0A6A1K2U7-F1
#
_entry.id   AF-A0A6A1K2U7-F1
#
_cell.length_a   1.000
_cell.length_b   1.000
_cell.length_c   1.000
_cell.angle_alpha   90.00
_cell.angle_beta   90.00
_cell.angle_gamma   90.00
#
_symmetry.space_group_name_H-M   'P 1'
#
loop_
_entity.id
_entity.type
_entity.pdbx_description
1 polymer ?
#
loop_
_entity_poly.entity_id
_entity_poly.type
_entity_poly.pdbx_seq_one_letter_code
_entity_poly.pdbx_strand_id
1 'polypeptide(L)'
;MKVTVDLSGLDSFIQEVEDEINQGLIDAAHKAVDTQKVRNESGKKTYENHTWNLRNAPGAAVVRNGEIVDLYVPADGKHHEAKAKTENLLIYGKRPKNGIVVADGMEYASFVSSKGFDVMDTARHVLEREVKENVTTNIKVKWQD
;
A
#
# COMPACT_ATOMS: atom_id res chain seq x y z
N MET A 1 -38.75 -34.54 5.88
CA MET A 1 -38.71 -33.35 5.01
C MET A 1 -37.28 -32.79 5.08
N LYS A 2 -36.54 -32.78 3.96
CA LYS A 2 -35.24 -32.10 3.88
C LYS A 2 -35.51 -30.69 3.36
N VAL A 3 -35.26 -29.69 4.19
CA VAL A 3 -35.29 -28.29 3.77
C VAL A 3 -33.96 -28.00 3.10
N THR A 4 -33.98 -27.69 1.80
CA THR A 4 -32.81 -27.18 1.08
C THR A 4 -32.89 -25.66 1.16
N VAL A 5 -31.98 -25.04 1.89
CA VAL A 5 -31.91 -23.57 1.98
C VAL A 5 -30.88 -23.09 0.98
N ASP A 6 -31.27 -22.12 0.14
CA ASP A 6 -30.36 -21.43 -0.78
C ASP A 6 -29.67 -20.30 -0.04
N LEU A 7 -28.33 -20.31 -0.05
CA LEU A 7 -27.48 -19.33 0.63
C LEU A 7 -26.63 -18.52 -0.36
N SER A 8 -26.84 -18.67 -1.67
CA SER A 8 -26.00 -18.03 -2.69
C SER A 8 -25.97 -16.51 -2.61
N GLY A 9 -27.05 -15.88 -2.13
CA GLY A 9 -27.11 -14.44 -1.92
C GLY A 9 -26.23 -13.94 -0.77
N LEU A 10 -25.91 -14.80 0.20
CA LEU A 10 -24.96 -14.46 1.26
C LEU A 10 -23.53 -14.52 0.74
N ASP A 11 -23.22 -15.50 -0.13
CA ASP A 11 -21.91 -15.64 -0.75
C ASP A 11 -21.58 -14.43 -1.65
N SER A 12 -22.53 -13.96 -2.46
CA SER A 12 -22.35 -12.77 -3.29
C SER A 12 -22.12 -11.51 -2.45
N PHE A 13 -22.86 -11.37 -1.35
CA PHE A 13 -22.67 -10.24 -0.43
C PHE A 13 -21.28 -10.25 0.22
N ILE A 14 -20.79 -11.42 0.65
CA ILE A 14 -19.45 -11.55 1.22
C ILE A 14 -18.39 -11.15 0.18
N GLN A 15 -18.54 -11.59 -1.07
CA GLN A 15 -17.62 -11.23 -2.15
C GLN A 15 -17.59 -9.72 -2.41
N GLU A 16 -18.75 -9.06 -2.47
CA GLU A 16 -18.82 -7.61 -2.65
C GLU A 16 -18.10 -6.84 -1.53
N VAL A 17 -18.27 -7.27 -0.27
CA VAL A 17 -17.57 -6.68 0.88
C VAL A 17 -16.06 -6.93 0.80
N GLU A 18 -15.63 -8.13 0.39
CA GLU A 18 -14.21 -8.43 0.22
C GLU A 18 -13.57 -7.57 -0.88
N ASP A 19 -14.27 -7.38 -2.00
CA ASP A 19 -13.82 -6.54 -3.11
C ASP A 19 -13.71 -5.06 -2.69
N GLU A 20 -14.69 -4.53 -1.96
CA GLU A 20 -14.64 -3.16 -1.44
C GLU A 20 -13.46 -2.96 -0.47
N ILE A 21 -13.21 -3.93 0.42
CA ILE A 21 -12.06 -3.91 1.32
C ILE A 21 -10.75 -3.92 0.53
N ASN A 22 -10.64 -4.80 -0.47
CA ASN A 22 -9.43 -4.93 -1.28
C ASN A 22 -9.16 -3.62 -2.04
N GLN A 23 -10.19 -3.04 -2.68
CA GLN A 23 -10.06 -1.77 -3.38
C GLN A 23 -9.64 -0.64 -2.43
N GLY A 24 -10.24 -0.55 -1.24
CA GLY A 24 -9.85 0.46 -0.26
C GLY A 24 -8.40 0.32 0.22
N LEU A 25 -7.89 -0.91 0.36
CA LEU A 25 -6.48 -1.15 0.68
C LEU A 25 -5.54 -0.74 -0.47
N ILE A 26 -5.94 -1.03 -1.71
CA ILE A 26 -5.19 -0.64 -2.92
C ILE A 26 -5.10 0.88 -3.03
N ASP A 27 -6.23 1.58 -2.92
CA ASP A 27 -6.29 3.03 -3.00
C ASP A 27 -5.45 3.70 -1.92
N ALA A 28 -5.52 3.17 -0.68
CA ALA A 28 -4.70 3.64 0.43
C ALA A 28 -3.20 3.45 0.17
N ALA A 29 -2.81 2.29 -0.37
CA ALA A 29 -1.42 1.98 -0.71
C ALA A 29 -0.89 2.91 -1.81
N HIS A 30 -1.65 3.10 -2.89
CA HIS A 30 -1.26 3.97 -4.02
C HIS A 30 -1.10 5.41 -3.56
N LYS A 31 -2.09 5.93 -2.82
CA LYS A 31 -2.05 7.30 -2.30
C LYS A 31 -0.88 7.54 -1.35
N ALA A 32 -0.55 6.56 -0.50
CA ALA A 32 0.61 6.63 0.38
C ALA A 32 1.93 6.72 -0.40
N VAL A 33 2.10 5.88 -1.43
CA VAL A 33 3.27 5.91 -2.31
C VAL A 33 3.35 7.25 -3.06
N ASP A 34 2.28 7.66 -3.73
CA ASP A 34 2.26 8.90 -4.51
C ASP A 34 2.58 10.11 -3.65
N THR A 35 2.02 10.17 -2.44
CA THR A 35 2.27 11.28 -1.50
C THR A 35 3.73 11.31 -1.05
N GLN A 36 4.35 10.16 -0.74
CA GLN A 36 5.77 10.07 -0.38
C GLN A 36 6.69 10.57 -1.50
N LYS A 37 6.31 10.35 -2.76
CA LYS A 37 7.10 10.80 -3.92
C LYS A 37 7.08 12.31 -4.10
N VAL A 38 6.02 13.00 -3.68
CA VAL A 38 5.86 14.43 -3.97
C VAL A 38 5.92 15.33 -2.74
N ARG A 39 5.67 14.81 -1.53
CA ARG A 39 5.50 15.60 -0.31
C ARG A 39 6.23 14.97 0.88
N ASN A 40 6.50 15.81 1.87
CA ASN A 40 6.94 15.41 3.20
C ASN A 40 5.91 15.90 4.21
N GLU A 41 5.14 14.97 4.77
CA GLU A 41 4.10 15.17 5.78
C GLU A 41 4.50 14.58 7.15
N SER A 42 5.69 13.98 7.28
CA SER A 42 6.13 13.28 8.51
C SER A 42 6.77 14.18 9.57
N GLY A 43 7.04 15.44 9.23
CA GLY A 43 7.79 16.36 10.10
C GLY A 43 9.30 16.06 10.17
N LYS A 44 9.79 15.01 9.50
CA LYS A 44 11.22 14.74 9.33
C LYS A 44 11.82 15.66 8.27
N LYS A 45 13.16 15.64 8.15
CA LYS A 45 13.87 16.47 7.16
C LYS A 45 13.58 15.97 5.74
N THR A 46 13.50 16.89 4.78
CA THR A 46 13.48 16.54 3.35
C THR A 46 14.91 16.34 2.87
N TYR A 47 15.20 15.20 2.26
CA TYR A 47 16.53 14.94 1.69
C TYR A 47 16.71 15.67 0.36
N GLU A 48 17.95 15.99 0.02
CA GLU A 48 18.27 16.49 -1.32
C GLU A 48 18.32 15.31 -2.29
N ASN A 49 17.47 15.36 -3.32
CA ASN A 49 17.33 14.29 -4.28
C ASN A 49 18.25 14.51 -5.48
N HIS A 50 19.52 14.13 -5.36
CA HIS A 50 20.55 14.41 -6.38
C HIS A 50 20.40 13.55 -7.64
N THR A 51 20.09 12.26 -7.47
CA THR A 51 20.02 11.27 -8.56
C THR A 51 18.60 10.93 -8.98
N TRP A 52 17.59 11.48 -8.31
CA TRP A 52 16.17 11.17 -8.49
C TRP A 52 15.73 9.73 -8.19
N ASN A 53 16.65 8.83 -7.86
CA ASN A 53 16.35 7.42 -7.57
C ASN A 53 15.55 7.22 -6.28
N LEU A 54 15.92 7.87 -5.18
CA LEU A 54 15.27 7.65 -3.87
C LEU A 54 13.82 8.15 -3.84
N ARG A 55 13.51 9.18 -4.63
CA ARG A 55 12.14 9.69 -4.74
C ARG A 55 11.30 8.88 -5.73
N ASN A 56 11.94 8.08 -6.58
CA ASN A 56 11.26 7.26 -7.58
C ASN A 56 11.09 5.80 -7.16
N ALA A 57 11.89 5.35 -6.19
CA ALA A 57 11.87 3.99 -5.67
C ALA A 57 10.67 3.61 -4.78
N PRO A 58 9.97 4.51 -4.06
CA PRO A 58 8.90 4.08 -3.17
C PRO A 58 7.81 3.27 -3.90
N GLY A 59 7.36 2.19 -3.27
CA GLY A 59 6.33 1.32 -3.79
C GLY A 59 5.61 0.55 -2.69
N ALA A 60 4.50 -0.07 -3.04
CA ALA A 60 3.66 -0.84 -2.12
C ALA A 60 3.17 -2.15 -2.74
N ALA A 61 2.90 -3.13 -1.88
CA ALA A 61 2.21 -4.36 -2.23
C ALA A 61 1.07 -4.60 -1.25
N VAL A 62 -0.12 -4.88 -1.78
CA VAL A 62 -1.27 -5.33 -0.99
C VAL A 62 -1.29 -6.86 -0.99
N VAL A 63 -1.26 -7.45 0.19
CA VAL A 63 -1.20 -8.89 0.39
C VAL A 63 -2.49 -9.38 1.04
N ARG A 64 -3.13 -10.37 0.42
CA ARG A 64 -4.34 -11.04 0.92
C ARG A 64 -4.12 -12.54 0.86
N ASN A 65 -4.42 -13.23 1.96
CA ASN A 65 -4.27 -14.68 2.06
C ASN A 65 -2.87 -15.21 1.67
N GLY A 66 -1.83 -14.39 1.81
CA GLY A 66 -0.44 -14.71 1.44
C GLY A 66 -0.06 -14.39 -0.01
N GLU A 67 -1.03 -13.97 -0.83
CA GLU A 67 -0.87 -13.60 -2.23
C GLU A 67 -0.85 -12.09 -2.41
N ILE A 68 -0.06 -11.61 -3.37
CA ILE A 68 -0.04 -10.20 -3.74
C ILE A 68 -1.24 -9.97 -4.66
N VAL A 69 -2.22 -9.19 -4.20
CA VAL A 69 -3.40 -8.80 -5.00
C VAL A 69 -3.19 -7.51 -5.76
N ASP A 70 -2.23 -6.69 -5.32
CA ASP A 70 -1.80 -5.49 -6.03
C ASP A 70 -0.32 -5.19 -5.74
N LEU A 71 0.41 -4.76 -6.77
CA LEU A 71 1.81 -4.34 -6.70
C LEU A 71 1.95 -3.00 -7.43
N TYR A 72 2.28 -1.96 -6.67
CA TYR A 72 2.36 -0.60 -7.17
C TYR A 72 3.74 0.00 -6.94
N VAL A 73 4.50 0.15 -8.03
CA VAL A 73 5.79 0.85 -8.04
C VAL A 73 5.80 1.83 -9.22
N PRO A 74 5.33 3.07 -9.02
CA PRO A 74 5.25 4.05 -10.10
C PRO A 74 6.66 4.45 -10.56
N ALA A 75 6.93 4.40 -11.86
CA ALA A 75 8.20 4.83 -12.43
C ALA A 75 8.00 5.96 -13.44
N ASP A 76 8.98 6.88 -13.48
CA ASP A 76 9.03 8.00 -14.42
C ASP A 76 9.66 7.64 -15.78
N GLY A 77 9.85 6.34 -16.04
CA GLY A 77 10.46 5.82 -17.28
C GLY A 77 11.97 6.07 -17.42
N LYS A 78 12.62 6.70 -16.43
CA LYS A 78 14.07 6.99 -16.46
C LYS A 78 14.84 6.19 -15.41
N HIS A 79 14.19 5.80 -14.32
CA HIS A 79 14.82 5.12 -13.19
C HIS A 79 14.33 3.67 -13.05
N HIS A 80 14.44 2.89 -14.12
CA HIS A 80 13.97 1.49 -14.17
C HIS A 80 14.65 0.60 -13.11
N GLU A 81 15.92 0.86 -12.79
CA GLU A 81 16.64 0.08 -11.77
C GLU A 81 16.07 0.28 -10.36
N ALA A 82 15.71 1.52 -10.01
CA ALA A 82 15.10 1.84 -8.73
C ALA A 82 13.75 1.13 -8.57
N LYS A 83 12.93 1.14 -9.64
CA LYS A 83 11.68 0.38 -9.69
C LYS A 83 11.92 -1.12 -9.49
N ALA A 84 12.81 -1.72 -10.27
CA ALA A 84 13.07 -3.16 -10.22
C ALA A 84 13.57 -3.61 -8.83
N LYS A 85 14.40 -2.81 -8.17
CA LYS A 85 14.85 -3.10 -6.80
C LYS A 85 13.69 -3.10 -5.80
N THR A 86 12.78 -2.13 -5.90
CA THR A 86 11.60 -2.09 -5.03
C THR A 86 10.63 -3.23 -5.33
N GLU A 87 10.37 -3.54 -6.60
CA GLU A 87 9.53 -4.69 -6.99
C GLU A 87 10.10 -5.99 -6.43
N ASN A 88 11.40 -6.23 -6.58
CA ASN A 88 12.06 -7.40 -6.02
C ASN A 88 11.92 -7.48 -4.50
N LEU A 89 12.08 -6.35 -3.81
CA LEU A 89 11.93 -6.29 -2.36
C LEU A 89 10.49 -6.60 -1.92
N LEU A 90 9.49 -6.13 -2.66
CA LEU A 90 8.07 -6.39 -2.36
C LEU A 90 7.64 -7.83 -2.70
N ILE A 91 8.15 -8.38 -3.79
CA ILE A 91 7.81 -9.73 -4.27
C ILE A 91 8.50 -10.82 -3.45
N TYR A 92 9.78 -10.64 -3.11
CA TYR A 92 10.58 -11.68 -2.46
C TYR A 92 10.88 -11.40 -0.99
N GLY A 93 10.60 -10.18 -0.51
CA GLY A 93 10.78 -9.81 0.89
C GLY A 93 9.77 -10.48 1.84
N LYS A 94 10.02 -10.31 3.14
CA LYS A 94 9.12 -10.80 4.19
C LYS A 94 7.81 -10.03 4.11
N ARG A 95 6.70 -10.77 3.97
CA ARG A 95 5.35 -10.21 3.90
C ARG A 95 4.40 -10.85 4.92
N PRO A 96 3.38 -10.11 5.40
CA PRO A 96 2.32 -10.68 6.25
C PRO A 96 1.39 -11.57 5.44
N LYS A 97 0.52 -12.34 6.11
CA LYS A 97 -0.57 -13.08 5.45
C LYS A 97 -1.63 -12.12 4.88
N ASN A 98 -1.94 -11.05 5.61
CA ASN A 98 -2.87 -9.99 5.19
C ASN A 98 -2.27 -8.64 5.59
N GLY A 99 -2.26 -7.67 4.69
CA GLY A 99 -1.81 -6.30 4.98
C GLY A 99 -1.18 -5.61 3.79
N ILE A 100 -0.60 -4.44 4.06
CA ILE A 100 0.08 -3.62 3.06
C ILE A 100 1.55 -3.56 3.45
N VAL A 101 2.44 -3.83 2.49
CA VAL A 101 3.88 -3.66 2.63
C VAL A 101 4.27 -2.45 1.80
N VAL A 102 4.92 -1.47 2.42
CA VAL A 102 5.48 -0.31 1.72
C VAL A 102 7.00 -0.33 1.86
N ALA A 103 7.71 -0.12 0.77
CA ALA A 103 9.16 -0.24 0.75
C ALA A 103 9.82 0.71 -0.26
N ASP A 104 11.10 0.94 -0.04
CA ASP A 104 12.02 1.56 -0.99
C ASP A 104 13.19 0.59 -1.20
N GLY A 105 13.40 0.16 -2.44
CA GLY A 105 14.42 -0.82 -2.81
C GLY A 105 15.85 -0.28 -2.81
N MET A 106 16.07 0.99 -2.47
CA MET A 106 17.40 1.58 -2.51
C MET A 106 18.20 1.23 -1.26
N GLU A 107 19.40 0.67 -1.43
CA GLU A 107 20.25 0.21 -0.34
C GLU A 107 20.58 1.30 0.69
N TYR A 108 20.72 2.55 0.22
CA TYR A 108 21.00 3.71 1.06
C TYR A 108 19.75 4.35 1.69
N ALA A 109 18.53 3.87 1.40
CA ALA A 109 17.29 4.36 1.99
C ALA A 109 17.32 4.30 3.52
N SER A 110 17.83 3.19 4.08
CA SER A 110 17.99 3.01 5.52
C SER A 110 18.93 4.04 6.14
N PHE A 111 20.07 4.32 5.48
CA PHE A 111 21.05 5.30 5.93
C PHE A 111 20.53 6.75 5.85
N VAL A 112 19.73 7.07 4.84
CA VAL A 112 19.09 8.38 4.72
C VAL A 112 18.03 8.54 5.82
N SER A 113 17.20 7.52 6.04
CA SER A 113 16.21 7.52 7.13
C SER A 113 16.86 7.64 8.51
N SER A 114 17.98 6.96 8.76
CA SER A 114 18.69 7.03 10.05
C SER A 114 19.28 8.41 10.36
N LYS A 115 19.48 9.25 9.34
CA LYS A 115 19.88 10.66 9.50
C LYS A 115 18.71 11.59 9.82
N GLY A 116 17.50 11.04 9.97
CA GLY A 116 16.29 11.79 10.29
C GLY A 116 15.62 12.42 9.07
N PHE A 117 15.88 11.88 7.87
CA PHE A 117 15.17 12.28 6.66
C PHE A 117 13.94 11.41 6.44
N ASP A 118 12.93 12.01 5.82
CA ASP A 118 11.71 11.32 5.40
C ASP A 118 11.98 10.50 4.14
N VAL A 119 12.06 9.18 4.29
CA VAL A 119 12.22 8.24 3.16
C VAL A 119 10.93 7.44 2.92
N MET A 120 10.30 6.98 3.99
CA MET A 120 9.04 6.22 3.97
C MET A 120 8.05 6.70 5.04
N ASP A 121 8.38 7.78 5.74
CA ASP A 121 7.63 8.20 6.92
C ASP A 121 6.32 8.87 6.51
N THR A 122 6.32 9.68 5.44
CA THR A 122 5.08 10.20 4.85
C THR A 122 4.17 9.08 4.37
N ALA A 123 4.69 8.09 3.64
CA ALA A 123 3.92 6.95 3.18
C ALA A 123 3.25 6.24 4.36
N ARG A 124 4.00 6.01 5.44
CA ARG A 124 3.46 5.40 6.66
C ARG A 124 2.31 6.21 7.25
N HIS A 125 2.49 7.52 7.44
CA HIS A 125 1.46 8.38 8.03
C HIS A 125 0.21 8.47 7.17
N VAL A 126 0.37 8.61 5.86
CA VAL A 126 -0.75 8.63 4.91
C VAL A 126 -1.48 7.29 4.95
N LEU A 127 -0.75 6.18 4.89
CA LEU A 127 -1.35 4.85 4.91
C LEU A 127 -2.17 4.60 6.18
N GLU A 128 -1.61 4.92 7.36
CA GLU A 128 -2.30 4.79 8.64
C GLU A 128 -3.60 5.62 8.67
N ARG A 129 -3.57 6.84 8.11
CA ARG A 129 -4.75 7.71 7.97
C ARG A 129 -5.79 7.12 7.02
N GLU A 130 -5.39 6.77 5.80
CA GLU A 130 -6.30 6.29 4.76
C GLU A 130 -6.96 4.95 5.14
N VAL A 131 -6.22 4.02 5.75
CA VAL A 131 -6.80 2.75 6.22
C VAL A 131 -7.82 2.99 7.34
N LYS A 132 -7.56 3.93 8.24
CA LYS A 132 -8.48 4.27 9.32
C LYS A 132 -9.75 4.97 8.80
N GLU A 133 -9.59 5.93 7.90
CA GLU A 133 -10.68 6.78 7.41
C GLU A 133 -11.48 6.11 6.28
N ASN A 134 -10.83 5.45 5.34
CA ASN A 134 -11.47 5.00 4.09
C ASN A 134 -11.68 3.49 4.01
N VAL A 135 -10.94 2.69 4.78
CA VAL A 135 -11.18 1.24 4.83
C VAL A 135 -12.05 0.95 6.05
N THR A 136 -11.59 1.30 7.24
CA THR A 136 -12.26 0.91 8.49
C THR A 136 -13.60 1.61 8.70
N THR A 137 -13.76 2.85 8.22
CA THR A 137 -15.00 3.63 8.40
C THR A 137 -16.03 3.38 7.30
N ASN A 138 -15.62 3.06 6.07
CA ASN A 138 -16.54 2.74 4.96
C ASN A 138 -17.14 1.34 5.08
N ILE A 139 -16.50 0.41 5.80
CA ILE A 139 -17.06 -0.92 6.14
C ILE A 139 -18.16 -0.84 7.22
N LYS A 140 -18.58 0.36 7.66
CA LYS A 140 -19.85 0.50 8.38
C LYS A 140 -20.98 0.17 7.42
N VAL A 141 -21.39 -1.10 7.44
CA VAL A 141 -22.49 -1.71 6.68
C VAL A 141 -23.55 -0.66 6.36
N LYS A 142 -23.65 -0.28 5.09
CA LYS A 142 -24.77 0.52 4.59
C LYS A 142 -25.99 -0.37 4.61
N TRP A 143 -26.72 -0.36 5.73
CA TRP A 143 -28.09 -0.86 5.75
C TRP A 143 -28.92 0.12 4.92
N GLN A 144 -29.35 -0.29 3.72
CA GLN A 144 -30.50 0.36 3.09
C GLN A 144 -31.74 -0.29 3.72
N ASP A 145 -32.54 0.54 4.39
CA ASP A 145 -33.91 0.18 4.81
C ASP A 145 -34.83 -0.02 3.60
#